data_AF-A0A067C3G7-F1
#
_entry.id   AF-A0A067C3G7-F1
#
_cell.length_a   1.000
_cell.length_b   1.000
_cell.length_c   1.000
_cell.angle_alpha   90.00
_cell.angle_beta   90.00
_cell.angle_gamma   90.00
#
_symmetry.space_group_name_H-M   'P 1'
#
loop_
_entity.id
_entity.type
_entity.pdbx_description
1 polymer ?
#
loop_
_entity_poly.entity_id
_entity_poly.type
_entity_poly.pdbx_seq_one_letter_code
_entity_poly.pdbx_strand_id
1 'polypeptide(L)'
;MAGDVAAMAILARKYQQSKDAETAAHYYSWAGAEAHRAYHRPGQEPLHEMNSLFHADDVDVTLGQAGDDDAWIQFQKMRADVEGDLDAMTAMGDLYYWGARGCVRDHARAFSYFRRAADAGHVVAMSAAGGMLLKGEGVNQNNVTAIAYYEKAAAAHNVRALNGLGYIHFYGSANVTQNQTKGLEYFEAAAQLQSDGDSLFNTGYCYLRGLGTDVNTTRALEYLTVAARSFGHFDAVYELGRFYLGVRPTGNDHRNLAAAMPYLQATTDAGPWGKSARLGFDLYRRREMQGAIWRYHEAHELGYPVATGNLAYLYGLVGGDQAQYLLQAAEIEASLRLGDCYYYGKGGVTKDVRKALAYYTKASADGLSIGAYNAGFLYEHGDDGITADANRARRYYERALELSPSPETYLVVYLSLARMSLGLTSWSTSRLVPVTDDDATTIGAMPFGTVATALTAAMVVGMTMRFWRRS
;
A
#
# COMPACT_ATOMS: atom_id res chain seq x y z
N MET A 1 -6.17 -32.27 -14.87
CA MET A 1 -6.02 -32.02 -13.42
C MET A 1 -5.96 -30.52 -13.22
N ALA A 2 -7.06 -29.90 -12.80
CA ALA A 2 -7.06 -28.50 -12.42
C ALA A 2 -6.40 -28.40 -11.04
N GLY A 3 -5.11 -28.04 -11.01
CA GLY A 3 -4.40 -27.80 -9.75
C GLY A 3 -4.89 -26.52 -9.09
N ASP A 4 -4.84 -26.47 -7.76
CA ASP A 4 -5.03 -25.24 -7.02
C ASP A 4 -3.81 -24.32 -7.22
N VAL A 5 -4.03 -23.06 -7.59
CA VAL A 5 -2.98 -22.04 -7.80
C VAL A 5 -2.14 -21.85 -6.55
N ALA A 6 -2.79 -21.89 -5.38
CA ALA A 6 -2.10 -21.80 -4.10
C ALA A 6 -1.12 -22.97 -3.93
N ALA A 7 -1.56 -24.19 -4.22
CA ALA A 7 -0.71 -25.38 -4.11
C ALA A 7 0.49 -25.31 -5.06
N MET A 8 0.31 -24.81 -6.28
CA MET A 8 1.40 -24.70 -7.25
C MET A 8 2.43 -23.62 -6.84
N ALA A 9 1.97 -22.48 -6.30
CA ALA A 9 2.87 -21.46 -5.74
C ALA A 9 3.69 -22.00 -4.55
N ILE A 10 3.06 -22.74 -3.64
CA ILE A 10 3.72 -23.36 -2.49
C ILE A 10 4.75 -24.41 -2.94
N LEU A 11 4.39 -25.26 -3.91
CA LEU A 11 5.31 -26.25 -4.47
C LEU A 11 6.52 -25.56 -5.12
N ALA A 12 6.30 -24.49 -5.89
CA ALA A 12 7.38 -23.74 -6.53
C ALA A 12 8.42 -23.23 -5.53
N ARG A 13 7.96 -22.60 -4.43
CA ARG A 13 8.84 -22.12 -3.35
C ARG A 13 9.60 -23.26 -2.66
N LYS A 14 8.94 -24.39 -2.42
CA LYS A 14 9.58 -25.58 -1.82
C LYS A 14 10.71 -26.11 -2.71
N TYR A 15 10.49 -26.23 -4.01
CA TYR A 15 11.53 -26.68 -4.95
C TYR A 15 12.67 -25.67 -5.11
N GLN A 16 12.36 -24.37 -5.05
CA GLN A 16 13.39 -23.33 -5.01
C GLN A 16 14.28 -23.46 -3.77
N GLN A 17 13.70 -23.70 -2.58
CA GLN A 17 14.46 -23.93 -1.35
C GLN A 17 15.32 -25.20 -1.43
N SER A 18 14.84 -26.26 -2.09
CA SER A 18 15.61 -27.47 -2.33
C SER A 18 16.63 -27.36 -3.48
N LYS A 19 16.80 -26.16 -4.06
CA LYS A 19 17.71 -25.86 -5.18
C LYS A 19 17.39 -26.61 -6.48
N ASP A 20 16.14 -27.00 -6.68
CA ASP A 20 15.64 -27.55 -7.95
C ASP A 20 14.97 -26.44 -8.77
N ALA A 21 15.80 -25.68 -9.50
CA ALA A 21 15.37 -24.48 -10.21
C ALA A 21 14.44 -24.78 -11.40
N GLU A 22 14.60 -25.93 -12.06
CA GLU A 22 13.77 -26.32 -13.20
C GLU A 22 12.35 -26.66 -12.76
N THR A 23 12.22 -27.50 -11.73
CA THR A 23 10.92 -27.85 -11.18
C THR A 23 10.25 -26.63 -10.54
N ALA A 24 11.02 -25.78 -9.84
CA ALA A 24 10.50 -24.52 -9.32
C ALA A 24 9.98 -23.61 -10.44
N ALA A 25 10.75 -23.42 -11.52
CA ALA A 25 10.35 -22.60 -12.66
C ALA A 25 9.11 -23.16 -13.38
N HIS A 26 8.97 -24.49 -13.47
CA HIS A 26 7.76 -25.12 -14.00
C HIS A 26 6.51 -24.74 -13.19
N TYR A 27 6.57 -24.90 -11.87
CA TYR A 27 5.44 -24.58 -10.99
C TYR A 27 5.15 -23.08 -10.95
N TYR A 28 6.17 -22.22 -10.88
CA TYR A 28 5.99 -20.77 -10.97
C TYR A 28 5.40 -20.33 -12.31
N SER A 29 5.85 -20.91 -13.43
CA SER A 29 5.28 -20.60 -14.75
C SER A 29 3.80 -20.95 -14.83
N TRP A 30 3.42 -22.11 -14.28
CA TRP A 30 2.02 -22.52 -14.22
C TRP A 30 1.19 -21.59 -13.32
N ALA A 31 1.66 -21.31 -12.10
CA ALA A 31 0.96 -20.48 -11.14
C ALA A 31 0.85 -19.02 -11.61
N GLY A 32 1.94 -18.47 -12.14
CA GLY A 32 1.98 -17.15 -12.75
C GLY A 32 1.04 -17.01 -13.96
N ALA A 33 0.87 -18.08 -14.76
CA ALA A 33 -0.10 -18.07 -15.87
C ALA A 33 -1.55 -18.00 -15.37
N GLU A 34 -1.90 -18.68 -14.28
CA GLU A 34 -3.24 -18.56 -13.71
C GLU A 34 -3.43 -17.23 -12.97
N ALA A 35 -2.41 -16.74 -12.25
CA ALA A 35 -2.40 -15.40 -11.68
C ALA A 35 -2.65 -14.34 -12.77
N HIS A 36 -2.00 -14.46 -13.91
CA HIS A 36 -2.21 -13.58 -15.05
C HIS A 36 -3.63 -13.68 -15.62
N ARG A 37 -4.20 -14.88 -15.72
CA ARG A 37 -5.62 -15.02 -16.12
C ARG A 37 -6.57 -14.39 -15.10
N ALA A 38 -6.30 -14.54 -13.80
CA ALA A 38 -7.10 -13.95 -12.74
C ALA A 38 -7.02 -12.42 -12.76
N TYR A 39 -5.83 -11.87 -13.00
CA TYR A 39 -5.58 -10.43 -13.12
C TYR A 39 -6.49 -9.76 -14.17
N HIS A 40 -6.76 -10.43 -15.29
CA HIS A 40 -7.59 -9.92 -16.37
C HIS A 40 -9.08 -10.25 -16.26
N ARG A 41 -9.53 -10.94 -15.20
CA ARG A 41 -10.95 -11.24 -15.00
C ARG A 41 -11.63 -10.04 -14.31
N PRO A 42 -12.62 -9.40 -14.95
CA PRO A 42 -13.35 -8.29 -14.34
C PRO A 42 -13.93 -8.67 -12.97
N GLY A 43 -13.71 -7.82 -11.96
CA GLY A 43 -14.21 -8.03 -10.59
C GLY A 43 -13.46 -9.08 -9.76
N GLN A 44 -12.32 -9.59 -10.26
CA GLN A 44 -11.39 -10.44 -9.50
C GLN A 44 -10.04 -9.75 -9.22
N GLU A 45 -9.83 -8.53 -9.71
CA GLU A 45 -8.64 -7.74 -9.42
C GLU A 45 -8.48 -7.56 -7.89
N PRO A 46 -7.25 -7.66 -7.35
CA PRO A 46 -7.00 -7.32 -5.96
C PRO A 46 -7.49 -5.89 -5.73
N LEU A 47 -8.44 -5.71 -4.81
CA LEU A 47 -8.78 -4.39 -4.29
C LEU A 47 -7.46 -3.75 -3.83
N HIS A 48 -7.00 -2.73 -4.57
CA HIS A 48 -5.72 -2.06 -4.34
C HIS A 48 -5.61 -1.49 -2.91
N GLU A 49 -6.75 -1.24 -2.26
CA GLU A 49 -6.85 -0.83 -0.88
C GLU A 49 -6.96 -2.05 0.05
N MET A 50 -5.83 -2.68 0.34
CA MET A 50 -5.72 -3.56 1.51
C MET A 50 -4.58 -3.08 2.40
N ASN A 51 -5.02 -2.39 3.45
CA ASN A 51 -4.18 -1.61 4.34
C ASN A 51 -3.47 -2.50 5.36
N SER A 52 -2.29 -2.05 5.77
CA SER A 52 -1.67 -2.53 7.00
C SER A 52 -2.61 -2.26 8.18
N LEU A 53 -2.93 -3.30 8.94
CA LEU A 53 -3.71 -3.19 10.18
C LEU A 53 -2.96 -2.42 11.27
N PHE A 54 -1.66 -2.14 11.10
CA PHE A 54 -0.92 -1.32 12.07
C PHE A 54 -1.48 0.08 12.25
N HIS A 55 -2.18 0.63 11.24
CA HIS A 55 -2.83 1.94 11.30
C HIS A 55 -4.27 1.90 11.84
N ALA A 56 -4.83 0.71 12.08
CA ALA A 56 -6.21 0.57 12.54
C ALA A 56 -6.46 1.17 13.94
N ASP A 57 -5.39 1.46 14.69
CA ASP A 57 -5.47 2.08 16.01
C ASP A 57 -5.36 3.63 15.95
N ASP A 58 -4.82 4.18 14.86
CA ASP A 58 -4.55 5.63 14.70
C ASP A 58 -5.62 6.31 13.83
N VAL A 59 -6.27 5.53 12.98
CA VAL A 59 -7.42 5.92 12.18
C VAL A 59 -8.50 4.90 12.44
N ASP A 60 -9.71 5.34 12.77
CA ASP A 60 -10.85 4.43 12.71
C ASP A 60 -11.09 4.09 11.23
N VAL A 61 -10.47 2.98 10.82
CA VAL A 61 -10.60 2.38 9.48
C VAL A 61 -12.03 1.95 9.18
N THR A 62 -12.96 2.07 10.14
CA THR A 62 -14.40 1.88 9.96
C THR A 62 -15.19 3.18 9.77
N LEU A 63 -14.65 4.33 10.17
CA LEU A 63 -15.22 5.68 9.94
C LEU A 63 -14.83 6.28 8.58
N GLY A 64 -13.69 5.89 8.03
CA GLY A 64 -13.27 6.33 6.69
C GLY A 64 -14.16 5.71 5.62
N GLN A 65 -14.68 6.55 4.72
CA GLN A 65 -15.63 6.24 3.62
C GLN A 65 -17.11 6.57 3.91
N ALA A 66 -17.42 7.76 4.44
CA ALA A 66 -18.79 8.30 4.46
C ALA A 66 -19.29 8.76 3.07
N GLY A 67 -18.47 8.62 2.03
CA GLY A 67 -18.83 8.96 0.66
C GLY A 67 -19.17 10.43 0.53
N ASP A 68 -20.39 10.70 0.04
CA ASP A 68 -20.81 12.06 -0.22
C ASP A 68 -20.79 12.95 1.03
N ASP A 69 -20.82 12.41 2.25
CA ASP A 69 -20.84 13.15 3.52
C ASP A 69 -19.44 13.42 4.12
N ASP A 70 -18.37 12.95 3.48
CA ASP A 70 -16.99 13.18 3.94
C ASP A 70 -16.60 14.66 3.79
N ALA A 71 -15.98 15.24 4.83
CA ALA A 71 -15.59 16.65 4.86
C ALA A 71 -14.63 17.03 3.72
N TRP A 72 -13.70 16.15 3.36
CA TRP A 72 -12.82 16.36 2.22
C TRP A 72 -13.58 16.30 0.90
N ILE A 73 -14.56 15.39 0.77
CA ILE A 73 -15.40 15.29 -0.45
C ILE A 73 -16.28 16.53 -0.59
N GLN A 74 -16.86 17.03 0.48
CA GLN A 74 -17.65 18.26 0.49
C GLN A 74 -16.81 19.48 0.08
N PHE A 75 -15.57 19.56 0.56
CA PHE A 75 -14.63 20.59 0.12
C PHE A 75 -14.33 20.49 -1.39
N GLN A 76 -14.14 19.27 -1.93
CA GLN A 76 -13.92 19.10 -3.37
C GLN A 76 -15.14 19.44 -4.22
N LYS A 77 -16.35 19.11 -3.76
CA LYS A 77 -17.59 19.53 -4.42
C LYS A 77 -17.71 21.05 -4.49
N MET A 78 -17.40 21.76 -3.41
CA MET A 78 -17.43 23.22 -3.40
C MET A 78 -16.48 23.81 -4.46
N ARG A 79 -15.22 23.32 -4.53
CA ARG A 79 -14.28 23.72 -5.58
C ARG A 79 -14.79 23.42 -6.99
N ALA A 80 -15.36 22.23 -7.21
CA ALA A 80 -15.84 21.80 -8.52
C ALA A 80 -17.12 22.54 -8.97
N ASP A 81 -18.10 22.71 -8.09
CA ASP A 81 -19.43 23.19 -8.44
C ASP A 81 -19.62 24.69 -8.27
N VAL A 82 -18.89 25.31 -7.33
CA VAL A 82 -19.00 26.74 -7.04
C VAL A 82 -17.86 27.52 -7.67
N GLU A 83 -16.61 27.09 -7.45
CA GLU A 83 -15.43 27.82 -7.93
C GLU A 83 -15.10 27.52 -9.41
N GLY A 84 -15.64 26.41 -9.94
CA GLY A 84 -15.38 25.99 -11.31
C GLY A 84 -13.98 25.40 -11.51
N ASP A 85 -13.35 24.89 -10.44
CA ASP A 85 -12.03 24.29 -10.47
C ASP A 85 -12.04 22.99 -11.30
N LEU A 86 -11.24 22.96 -12.38
CA LEU A 86 -11.22 21.86 -13.34
C LEU A 86 -10.56 20.59 -12.79
N ASP A 87 -9.58 20.73 -11.89
CA ASP A 87 -8.92 19.61 -11.22
C ASP A 87 -9.88 18.98 -10.21
N ALA A 88 -10.62 19.80 -9.47
CA ALA A 88 -11.67 19.34 -8.57
C ALA A 88 -12.80 18.63 -9.32
N MET A 89 -13.26 19.18 -10.46
CA MET A 89 -14.24 18.49 -11.31
C MET A 89 -13.72 17.13 -11.77
N THR A 90 -12.46 17.05 -12.21
CA THR A 90 -11.86 15.79 -12.67
C THR A 90 -11.75 14.78 -11.52
N ALA A 91 -11.30 15.21 -10.34
CA ALA A 91 -11.24 14.37 -9.15
C ALA A 91 -12.62 13.87 -8.70
N MET A 92 -13.65 14.72 -8.74
CA MET A 92 -15.04 14.31 -8.46
C MET A 92 -15.56 13.31 -9.51
N GLY A 93 -15.20 13.50 -10.78
CA GLY A 93 -15.46 12.56 -11.85
C GLY A 93 -14.89 11.17 -11.54
N ASP A 94 -13.61 11.11 -11.13
CA ASP A 94 -12.94 9.86 -10.75
C ASP A 94 -13.60 9.18 -9.54
N LEU A 95 -13.93 9.96 -8.50
CA LEU A 95 -14.59 9.42 -7.29
C LEU A 95 -15.91 8.73 -7.64
N TYR A 96 -16.75 9.36 -8.46
CA TYR A 96 -18.02 8.76 -8.88
C TYR A 96 -17.85 7.64 -9.91
N TYR A 97 -16.84 7.72 -10.77
CA TYR A 97 -16.57 6.67 -11.76
C TYR A 97 -16.18 5.35 -11.10
N TRP A 98 -15.30 5.42 -10.09
CA TRP A 98 -14.81 4.24 -9.37
C TRP A 98 -15.67 3.85 -8.16
N GLY A 99 -16.47 4.78 -7.62
CA GLY A 99 -17.14 4.59 -6.33
C GLY A 99 -16.14 4.57 -5.16
N ALA A 100 -15.11 5.42 -5.25
CA ALA A 100 -14.02 5.46 -4.28
C ALA A 100 -14.38 6.30 -3.05
N ARG A 101 -13.68 6.07 -1.93
CA ARG A 101 -13.88 6.77 -0.65
C ARG A 101 -15.32 6.75 -0.13
N GLY A 102 -16.07 5.69 -0.42
CA GLY A 102 -17.46 5.53 0.02
C GLY A 102 -18.50 6.21 -0.87
N CYS A 103 -18.09 6.91 -1.93
CA CYS A 103 -19.03 7.41 -2.92
C CYS A 103 -19.72 6.25 -3.62
N VAL A 104 -21.05 6.32 -3.76
CA VAL A 104 -21.77 5.35 -4.59
C VAL A 104 -21.36 5.56 -6.04
N ARG A 105 -20.91 4.48 -6.69
CA ARG A 105 -20.50 4.51 -8.11
C ARG A 105 -21.66 4.96 -8.99
N ASP A 106 -21.42 6.01 -9.77
CA ASP A 106 -22.41 6.66 -10.64
C ASP A 106 -21.73 7.23 -11.88
N HIS A 107 -21.78 6.46 -12.97
CA HIS A 107 -21.15 6.86 -14.22
C HIS A 107 -21.82 8.08 -14.87
N ALA A 108 -23.12 8.33 -14.63
CA ALA A 108 -23.79 9.50 -15.21
C ALA A 108 -23.30 10.80 -14.52
N ARG A 109 -23.18 10.77 -13.18
CA ARG A 109 -22.55 11.88 -12.43
C ARG A 109 -21.09 12.07 -12.82
N ALA A 110 -20.32 10.98 -12.90
CA ALA A 110 -18.93 11.05 -13.34
C ALA A 110 -18.79 11.71 -14.73
N PHE A 111 -19.59 11.27 -15.71
CA PHE A 111 -19.59 11.84 -17.05
C PHE A 111 -19.94 13.34 -17.04
N SER A 112 -20.90 13.75 -16.21
CA SER A 112 -21.27 15.17 -16.09
C SER A 112 -20.09 16.05 -15.66
N TYR A 113 -19.34 15.63 -14.63
CA TYR A 113 -18.15 16.35 -14.17
C TYR A 113 -17.03 16.34 -15.23
N PHE A 114 -16.70 15.18 -15.80
CA PHE A 114 -15.66 15.09 -16.82
C PHE A 114 -16.01 15.90 -18.07
N ARG A 115 -17.26 15.87 -18.54
CA ARG A 115 -17.69 16.64 -19.69
C ARG A 115 -17.57 18.15 -19.44
N ARG A 116 -18.00 18.64 -18.27
CA ARG A 116 -17.85 20.06 -17.91
C ARG A 116 -16.39 20.50 -17.96
N ALA A 117 -15.48 19.72 -17.38
CA ALA A 117 -14.06 20.01 -17.40
C ALA A 117 -13.44 19.88 -18.81
N ALA A 118 -13.84 18.87 -19.58
CA ALA A 118 -13.39 18.65 -20.96
C ALA A 118 -13.81 19.79 -21.90
N ASP A 119 -15.05 20.24 -21.80
CA ASP A 119 -15.59 21.36 -22.57
C ASP A 119 -14.88 22.68 -22.21
N ALA A 120 -14.37 22.81 -20.97
CA ALA A 120 -13.52 23.91 -20.52
C ALA A 120 -12.03 23.77 -20.90
N GLY A 121 -11.65 22.73 -21.64
CA GLY A 121 -10.28 22.55 -22.12
C GLY A 121 -9.39 21.63 -21.28
N HIS A 122 -9.92 21.00 -20.22
CA HIS A 122 -9.11 20.16 -19.34
C HIS A 122 -8.70 18.84 -20.02
N VAL A 123 -7.40 18.67 -20.25
CA VAL A 123 -6.83 17.57 -21.06
C VAL A 123 -7.11 16.18 -20.47
N VAL A 124 -6.99 16.02 -19.15
CA VAL A 124 -7.25 14.73 -18.49
C VAL A 124 -8.74 14.38 -18.52
N ALA A 125 -9.60 15.40 -18.37
CA ALA A 125 -11.04 15.19 -18.44
C ALA A 125 -11.51 14.85 -19.85
N MET A 126 -10.88 15.40 -20.90
CA MET A 126 -11.14 15.01 -22.29
C MET A 126 -10.89 13.52 -22.50
N SER A 127 -9.77 12.98 -22.01
CA SER A 127 -9.50 11.54 -22.16
C SER A 127 -10.44 10.68 -21.33
N ALA A 128 -10.78 11.08 -20.10
CA ALA A 128 -11.79 10.38 -19.29
C ALA A 128 -13.17 10.38 -19.96
N ALA A 129 -13.68 11.54 -20.39
CA ALA A 129 -14.96 11.68 -21.08
C ALA A 129 -14.98 10.92 -22.42
N GLY A 130 -13.88 10.94 -23.17
CA GLY A 130 -13.71 10.18 -24.40
C GLY A 130 -13.84 8.67 -24.16
N GLY A 131 -13.18 8.15 -23.12
CA GLY A 131 -13.30 6.74 -22.72
C GLY A 131 -14.74 6.34 -22.37
N MET A 132 -15.44 7.18 -21.61
CA MET A 132 -16.85 6.94 -21.25
C MET A 132 -17.77 6.94 -22.47
N LEU A 133 -17.56 7.86 -23.42
CA LEU A 133 -18.32 7.92 -24.67
C LEU A 133 -18.05 6.73 -25.59
N LEU A 134 -16.84 6.16 -25.60
CA LEU A 134 -16.54 4.94 -26.36
C LEU A 134 -17.23 3.71 -25.78
N LYS A 135 -17.31 3.63 -24.45
CA LYS A 135 -17.91 2.48 -23.76
C LYS A 135 -19.42 2.60 -23.57
N GLY A 136 -19.96 3.81 -23.64
CA GLY A 136 -21.36 4.09 -23.28
C GLY A 136 -21.63 4.02 -21.77
N GLU A 137 -20.63 4.37 -20.94
CA GLU A 137 -20.73 4.29 -19.48
C GLU A 137 -21.38 5.58 -18.94
N GLY A 138 -22.63 5.49 -18.48
CA GLY A 138 -23.35 6.66 -17.94
C GLY A 138 -23.79 7.70 -18.98
N VAL A 139 -23.53 7.42 -20.27
CA VAL A 139 -23.91 8.23 -21.44
C VAL A 139 -24.13 7.32 -22.64
N ASN A 140 -24.93 7.75 -23.62
CA ASN A 140 -25.03 7.02 -24.89
C ASN A 140 -23.68 6.97 -25.60
N GLN A 141 -23.35 5.81 -26.17
CA GLN A 141 -22.11 5.62 -26.92
C GLN A 141 -22.01 6.62 -28.09
N ASN A 142 -20.87 7.29 -28.21
CA ASN A 142 -20.58 8.22 -29.31
C ASN A 142 -19.09 8.20 -29.65
N ASN A 143 -18.75 7.34 -30.60
CA ASN A 143 -17.37 7.12 -31.05
C ASN A 143 -16.76 8.37 -31.72
N VAL A 144 -17.55 9.17 -32.43
CA VAL A 144 -17.06 10.35 -33.16
C VAL A 144 -16.58 11.41 -32.17
N THR A 145 -17.40 11.75 -31.18
CA THR A 145 -17.01 12.73 -30.15
C THR A 145 -15.87 12.20 -29.29
N ALA A 146 -15.86 10.90 -28.99
CA ALA A 146 -14.79 10.32 -28.21
C ALA A 146 -13.41 10.37 -28.90
N ILE A 147 -13.35 10.00 -30.17
CA ILE A 147 -12.11 10.09 -30.97
C ILE A 147 -11.65 11.55 -31.03
N ALA A 148 -12.57 12.51 -31.24
CA ALA A 148 -12.22 13.92 -31.26
C ALA A 148 -11.65 14.42 -29.92
N TYR A 149 -12.18 13.97 -28.77
CA TYR A 149 -11.59 14.28 -27.47
C TYR A 149 -10.22 13.63 -27.29
N TYR A 150 -10.05 12.38 -27.70
CA TYR A 150 -8.75 11.73 -27.65
C TYR A 150 -7.71 12.38 -28.56
N GLU A 151 -8.06 12.78 -29.78
CA GLU A 151 -7.14 13.50 -30.68
C GLU A 151 -6.68 14.82 -30.07
N LYS A 152 -7.61 15.61 -29.49
CA LYS A 152 -7.26 16.85 -28.79
C LYS A 152 -6.35 16.61 -27.59
N ALA A 153 -6.67 15.60 -26.76
CA ALA A 153 -5.85 15.29 -25.60
C ALA A 153 -4.48 14.70 -25.99
N ALA A 154 -4.41 13.88 -27.04
CA ALA A 154 -3.18 13.32 -27.58
C ALA A 154 -2.26 14.40 -28.17
N ALA A 155 -2.82 15.43 -28.81
CA ALA A 155 -2.07 16.60 -29.27
C ALA A 155 -1.41 17.39 -28.11
N ALA A 156 -1.95 17.26 -26.90
CA ALA A 156 -1.36 17.77 -25.65
C ALA A 156 -0.50 16.72 -24.91
N HIS A 157 -0.05 15.67 -25.60
CA HIS A 157 0.75 14.57 -25.05
C HIS A 157 0.07 13.82 -23.89
N ASN A 158 -1.28 13.75 -23.87
CA ASN A 158 -1.98 12.95 -22.88
C ASN A 158 -1.82 11.46 -23.17
N VAL A 159 -1.20 10.76 -22.22
CA VAL A 159 -0.81 9.36 -22.35
C VAL A 159 -2.00 8.42 -22.49
N ARG A 160 -3.07 8.64 -21.68
CA ARG A 160 -4.31 7.85 -21.78
C ARG A 160 -4.98 8.00 -23.14
N ALA A 161 -4.98 9.22 -23.69
CA ALA A 161 -5.52 9.47 -25.02
C ALA A 161 -4.69 8.82 -26.13
N LEU A 162 -3.36 8.91 -26.05
CA LEU A 162 -2.45 8.24 -26.98
C LEU A 162 -2.66 6.71 -26.96
N ASN A 163 -2.68 6.09 -25.78
CA ASN A 163 -3.01 4.67 -25.65
C ASN A 163 -4.42 4.34 -26.18
N GLY A 164 -5.41 5.19 -25.90
CA GLY A 164 -6.77 5.04 -26.40
C GLY A 164 -6.85 5.02 -27.94
N LEU A 165 -6.19 5.97 -28.61
CA LEU A 165 -6.07 6.00 -30.07
C LEU A 165 -5.27 4.82 -30.60
N GLY A 166 -4.21 4.44 -29.89
CA GLY A 166 -3.42 3.24 -30.15
C GLY A 166 -4.31 2.00 -30.23
N TYR A 167 -5.12 1.75 -29.20
CA TYR A 167 -6.05 0.61 -29.18
C TYR A 167 -7.13 0.69 -30.26
N ILE A 168 -7.70 1.87 -30.52
CA ILE A 168 -8.73 2.06 -31.56
C ILE A 168 -8.18 1.64 -32.93
N HIS A 169 -7.01 2.13 -33.30
CA HIS A 169 -6.37 1.76 -34.56
C HIS A 169 -5.87 0.31 -34.55
N PHE A 170 -5.26 -0.14 -33.46
CA PHE A 170 -4.65 -1.46 -33.37
C PHE A 170 -5.66 -2.60 -33.56
N TYR A 171 -6.85 -2.48 -32.99
CA TYR A 171 -7.92 -3.48 -33.11
C TYR A 171 -8.98 -3.16 -34.17
N GLY A 172 -9.02 -1.93 -34.69
CA GLY A 172 -10.06 -1.50 -35.63
C GLY A 172 -11.44 -1.40 -34.97
N SER A 173 -11.52 -0.70 -33.84
CA SER A 173 -12.77 -0.48 -33.09
C SER A 173 -13.36 0.91 -33.37
N ALA A 174 -14.51 1.22 -32.79
CA ALA A 174 -15.11 2.56 -32.85
C ALA A 174 -15.38 3.11 -34.28
N ASN A 175 -15.70 2.22 -35.23
CA ASN A 175 -15.86 2.50 -36.66
C ASN A 175 -14.57 2.94 -37.39
N VAL A 176 -13.41 2.59 -36.84
CA VAL A 176 -12.10 2.82 -37.46
C VAL A 176 -11.56 1.50 -38.02
N THR A 177 -11.04 1.50 -39.24
CA THR A 177 -10.42 0.31 -39.83
C THR A 177 -9.13 -0.05 -39.09
N GLN A 178 -8.92 -1.34 -38.87
CA GLN A 178 -7.72 -1.86 -38.20
C GLN A 178 -6.44 -1.44 -38.94
N ASN A 179 -5.48 -0.89 -38.19
CA ASN A 179 -4.13 -0.57 -38.62
C ASN A 179 -3.16 -0.70 -37.43
N GLN A 180 -2.48 -1.85 -37.33
CA GLN A 180 -1.57 -2.15 -36.23
C GLN A 180 -0.32 -1.28 -36.23
N THR A 181 0.20 -0.90 -37.40
CA THR A 181 1.37 0.00 -37.50
C THR A 181 1.04 1.38 -36.95
N LYS A 182 -0.11 1.95 -37.31
CA LYS A 182 -0.57 3.22 -36.74
C LYS A 182 -0.87 3.10 -35.24
N GLY A 183 -1.43 1.97 -34.81
CA GLY A 183 -1.61 1.68 -33.38
C GLY A 183 -0.29 1.69 -32.60
N LEU A 184 0.75 1.05 -33.16
CA LEU A 184 2.10 1.04 -32.60
C LEU A 184 2.71 2.44 -32.54
N GLU A 185 2.55 3.28 -33.57
CA GLU A 185 3.02 4.67 -33.55
C GLU A 185 2.46 5.46 -32.35
N TYR A 186 1.17 5.31 -32.04
CA TYR A 186 0.57 5.94 -30.87
C TYR A 186 1.11 5.36 -29.55
N PHE A 187 1.27 4.04 -29.46
CA PHE A 187 1.87 3.42 -28.28
C PHE A 187 3.31 3.89 -28.06
N GLU A 188 4.13 3.99 -29.12
CA GLU A 188 5.48 4.53 -29.05
C GLU A 188 5.51 5.99 -28.61
N ALA A 189 4.62 6.83 -29.15
CA ALA A 189 4.49 8.22 -28.73
C ALA A 189 4.16 8.34 -27.24
N ALA A 190 3.31 7.45 -26.71
CA ALA A 190 2.98 7.39 -25.29
C ALA A 190 4.17 6.88 -24.45
N ALA A 191 4.82 5.80 -24.90
CA ALA A 191 5.97 5.19 -24.22
C ALA A 191 7.18 6.13 -24.11
N GLN A 192 7.37 7.03 -25.08
CA GLN A 192 8.42 8.06 -25.05
C GLN A 192 8.27 9.03 -23.87
N LEU A 193 7.07 9.21 -23.33
CA LEU A 193 6.81 10.10 -22.19
C LEU A 193 7.24 9.48 -20.86
N GLN A 194 7.48 8.16 -20.82
CA GLN A 194 7.93 7.42 -19.63
C GLN A 194 7.13 7.74 -18.36
N SER A 195 5.81 7.85 -18.49
CA SER A 195 4.90 8.26 -17.42
C SER A 195 4.07 7.11 -16.83
N ASP A 196 3.93 5.99 -17.55
CA ASP A 196 3.11 4.85 -17.17
C ASP A 196 3.70 3.53 -17.66
N GLY A 197 3.32 2.44 -16.99
CA GLY A 197 3.72 1.09 -17.37
C GLY A 197 2.99 0.55 -18.59
N ASP A 198 1.72 0.94 -18.80
CA ASP A 198 0.85 0.36 -19.84
C ASP A 198 1.35 0.72 -21.24
N SER A 199 1.73 1.98 -21.48
CA SER A 199 2.33 2.39 -22.76
C SER A 199 3.61 1.64 -23.07
N LEU A 200 4.52 1.53 -22.11
CA LEU A 200 5.77 0.78 -22.25
C LEU A 200 5.48 -0.70 -22.54
N PHE A 201 4.53 -1.30 -21.81
CA PHE A 201 4.12 -2.67 -22.05
C PHE A 201 3.54 -2.86 -23.45
N ASN A 202 2.59 -2.03 -23.87
CA ASN A 202 1.95 -2.11 -25.19
C ASN A 202 2.97 -2.06 -26.32
N THR A 203 3.91 -1.10 -26.27
CA THR A 203 5.00 -0.98 -27.24
C THR A 203 5.92 -2.20 -27.21
N GLY A 204 6.36 -2.61 -26.02
CA GLY A 204 7.23 -3.77 -25.83
C GLY A 204 6.58 -5.06 -26.33
N TYR A 205 5.27 -5.22 -26.11
CA TYR A 205 4.48 -6.36 -26.55
C TYR A 205 4.34 -6.41 -28.08
N CYS A 206 4.17 -5.25 -28.73
CA CYS A 206 4.13 -5.17 -30.19
C CYS A 206 5.46 -5.61 -30.82
N TYR A 207 6.60 -5.12 -30.32
CA TYR A 207 7.93 -5.55 -30.76
C TYR A 207 8.21 -7.02 -30.47
N LEU A 208 7.74 -7.50 -29.31
CA LEU A 208 7.84 -8.87 -28.89
C LEU A 208 7.12 -9.83 -29.86
N ARG A 209 5.90 -9.48 -30.27
CA ARG A 209 5.05 -10.34 -31.10
C ARG A 209 5.12 -10.03 -32.59
N GLY A 210 5.78 -8.96 -33.00
CA GLY A 210 5.78 -8.49 -34.39
C GLY A 210 4.41 -7.97 -34.83
N LEU A 211 3.75 -7.18 -33.97
CA LEU A 211 2.42 -6.62 -34.25
C LEU A 211 2.58 -5.18 -34.77
N GLY A 212 2.26 -4.95 -36.04
CA GLY A 212 2.50 -3.67 -36.71
C GLY A 212 3.97 -3.37 -37.06
N THR A 213 4.88 -4.33 -36.79
CA THR A 213 6.33 -4.28 -37.04
C THR A 213 6.87 -5.71 -37.18
N ASP A 214 8.08 -5.89 -37.71
CA ASP A 214 8.81 -7.14 -37.55
C ASP A 214 9.18 -7.38 -36.07
N VAL A 215 9.36 -8.65 -35.69
CA VAL A 215 9.79 -9.02 -34.33
C VAL A 215 11.15 -8.39 -34.01
N ASN A 216 11.23 -7.67 -32.90
CA ASN A 216 12.47 -7.06 -32.41
C ASN A 216 12.62 -7.34 -30.90
N THR A 217 13.38 -8.36 -30.56
CA THR A 217 13.55 -8.80 -29.16
C THR A 217 14.32 -7.79 -28.32
N THR A 218 15.29 -7.07 -28.90
CA THR A 218 16.06 -6.04 -28.21
C THR A 218 15.15 -4.90 -27.75
N ARG A 219 14.39 -4.30 -28.68
CA ARG A 219 13.44 -3.22 -28.32
C ARG A 219 12.34 -3.70 -27.39
N ALA A 220 11.83 -4.92 -27.59
CA ALA A 220 10.86 -5.52 -26.67
C ALA A 220 11.39 -5.59 -25.23
N LEU A 221 12.63 -6.04 -25.04
CA LEU A 221 13.23 -6.15 -23.72
C LEU A 221 13.50 -4.79 -23.08
N GLU A 222 13.91 -3.80 -23.86
CA GLU A 222 14.09 -2.43 -23.37
C GLU A 222 12.80 -1.91 -22.75
N TYR A 223 11.68 -1.92 -23.50
CA TYR A 223 10.41 -1.41 -23.01
C TYR A 223 9.82 -2.25 -21.87
N LEU A 224 9.79 -3.59 -22.00
CA LEU A 224 9.21 -4.46 -20.98
C LEU A 224 10.00 -4.41 -19.67
N THR A 225 11.33 -4.26 -19.72
CA THR A 225 12.15 -4.15 -18.51
C THR A 225 11.86 -2.85 -17.76
N VAL A 226 11.69 -1.73 -18.46
CA VAL A 226 11.32 -0.46 -17.81
C VAL A 226 9.90 -0.55 -17.24
N ALA A 227 8.94 -1.09 -17.99
CA ALA A 227 7.57 -1.31 -17.51
C ALA A 227 7.55 -2.15 -16.22
N ALA A 228 8.32 -3.23 -16.17
CA ALA A 228 8.40 -4.11 -15.01
C ALA A 228 9.14 -3.47 -13.81
N ARG A 229 10.30 -2.84 -14.03
CA ARG A 229 11.17 -2.38 -12.93
C ARG A 229 10.81 -1.00 -12.40
N SER A 230 10.37 -0.09 -13.27
CA SER A 230 10.07 1.28 -12.90
C SER A 230 8.60 1.47 -12.51
N PHE A 231 7.70 0.68 -13.11
CA PHE A 231 6.25 0.82 -12.89
C PHE A 231 5.60 -0.41 -12.27
N GLY A 232 6.32 -1.52 -12.08
CA GLY A 232 5.75 -2.75 -11.54
C GLY A 232 4.67 -3.37 -12.45
N HIS A 233 4.69 -3.08 -13.76
CA HIS A 233 3.62 -3.50 -14.67
C HIS A 233 3.52 -5.03 -14.73
N PHE A 234 2.40 -5.57 -14.25
CA PHE A 234 2.22 -7.00 -14.03
C PHE A 234 2.43 -7.84 -15.31
N ASP A 235 1.84 -7.43 -16.44
CA ASP A 235 1.99 -8.20 -17.70
C ASP A 235 3.40 -8.14 -18.27
N ALA A 236 4.15 -7.08 -17.95
CA ALA A 236 5.53 -6.96 -18.40
C ALA A 236 6.41 -7.93 -17.60
N VAL A 237 6.20 -8.00 -16.28
CA VAL A 237 6.83 -9.02 -15.42
C VAL A 237 6.50 -10.42 -15.94
N TYR A 238 5.24 -10.70 -16.29
CA TYR A 238 4.81 -11.98 -16.84
C TYR A 238 5.50 -12.34 -18.16
N GLU A 239 5.50 -11.42 -19.13
CA GLU A 239 6.09 -11.66 -20.44
C GLU A 239 7.63 -11.76 -20.39
N LEU A 240 8.30 -11.06 -19.45
CA LEU A 240 9.74 -11.24 -19.18
C LEU A 240 10.05 -12.60 -18.59
N GLY A 241 9.26 -13.07 -17.61
CA GLY A 241 9.40 -14.41 -17.03
C GLY A 241 9.26 -15.50 -18.10
N ARG A 242 8.24 -15.40 -18.95
CA ARG A 242 8.04 -16.31 -20.08
C ARG A 242 9.13 -16.24 -21.13
N PHE A 243 9.64 -15.04 -21.41
CA PHE A 243 10.75 -14.88 -22.34
C PHE A 243 11.98 -15.63 -21.91
N TYR A 244 12.46 -15.37 -20.70
CA TYR A 244 13.65 -16.01 -20.17
C TYR A 244 13.46 -17.50 -19.89
N LEU A 245 12.22 -17.96 -19.69
CA LEU A 245 11.92 -19.40 -19.61
C LEU A 245 12.02 -20.12 -20.97
N GLY A 246 11.98 -19.40 -22.09
CA GLY A 246 12.06 -19.96 -23.44
C GLY A 246 10.72 -20.38 -24.04
N VAL A 247 9.58 -19.90 -23.52
CA VAL A 247 8.22 -20.32 -23.93
C VAL A 247 7.70 -19.50 -25.14
N ARG A 248 8.56 -19.06 -26.06
CA ARG A 248 8.21 -18.16 -27.18
C ARG A 248 8.02 -18.89 -28.53
N PRO A 249 7.32 -18.27 -29.50
CA PRO A 249 7.22 -18.78 -30.87
C PRO A 249 8.53 -18.72 -31.67
N THR A 250 9.52 -17.91 -31.26
CA THR A 250 10.72 -17.57 -32.04
C THR A 250 11.96 -18.41 -31.72
N GLY A 251 11.82 -19.53 -31.00
CA GLY A 251 12.95 -20.41 -30.65
C GLY A 251 13.54 -20.17 -29.25
N ASN A 252 14.47 -21.04 -28.85
CA ASN A 252 14.93 -21.23 -27.46
C ASN A 252 16.24 -20.48 -27.11
N ASP A 253 16.73 -19.62 -28.01
CA ASP A 253 18.09 -19.03 -27.96
C ASP A 253 18.30 -18.02 -26.82
N HIS A 254 17.24 -17.65 -26.11
CA HIS A 254 17.27 -16.67 -25.01
C HIS A 254 16.92 -17.25 -23.64
N ARG A 255 16.87 -18.59 -23.52
CA ARG A 255 16.54 -19.26 -22.27
C ARG A 255 17.59 -18.96 -21.18
N ASN A 256 17.14 -18.40 -20.07
CA ASN A 256 17.95 -18.08 -18.90
C ASN A 256 17.09 -18.22 -17.62
N LEU A 257 17.20 -19.37 -16.94
CA LEU A 257 16.41 -19.65 -15.73
C LEU A 257 16.70 -18.68 -14.59
N ALA A 258 17.97 -18.30 -14.40
CA ALA A 258 18.35 -17.36 -13.34
C ALA A 258 17.69 -15.99 -13.54
N ALA A 259 17.57 -15.54 -14.79
CA ALA A 259 16.83 -14.32 -15.13
C ALA A 259 15.30 -14.52 -15.04
N ALA A 260 14.78 -15.70 -15.40
CA ALA A 260 13.35 -15.99 -15.38
C ALA A 260 12.77 -16.05 -13.96
N MET A 261 13.47 -16.70 -13.03
CA MET A 261 12.98 -16.98 -11.68
C MET A 261 12.42 -15.76 -10.93
N PRO A 262 13.10 -14.61 -10.83
CA PRO A 262 12.55 -13.46 -10.11
C PRO A 262 11.25 -12.94 -10.74
N TYR A 263 11.13 -12.93 -12.07
CA TYR A 263 9.91 -12.51 -12.75
C TYR A 263 8.77 -13.53 -12.57
N LEU A 264 9.07 -14.83 -12.70
CA LEU A 264 8.09 -15.90 -12.50
C LEU A 264 7.58 -15.93 -11.05
N GLN A 265 8.47 -15.74 -10.08
CA GLN A 265 8.11 -15.61 -8.67
C GLN A 265 7.24 -14.37 -8.47
N ALA A 266 7.65 -13.19 -8.95
CA ALA A 266 6.87 -11.95 -8.81
C ALA A 266 5.46 -12.06 -9.43
N THR A 267 5.31 -12.69 -10.59
CA THR A 267 3.98 -12.92 -11.18
C THR A 267 3.11 -13.89 -10.38
N THR A 268 3.73 -14.88 -9.74
CA THR A 268 3.02 -15.82 -8.86
C THR A 268 2.61 -15.14 -7.55
N ASP A 269 3.50 -14.33 -6.99
CA ASP A 269 3.29 -13.59 -5.75
C ASP A 269 2.30 -12.44 -5.92
N ALA A 270 2.08 -11.94 -7.14
CA ALA A 270 0.97 -11.04 -7.47
C ALA A 270 -0.39 -11.79 -7.62
N GLY A 271 -0.42 -13.10 -7.36
CA GLY A 271 -1.57 -13.99 -7.49
C GLY A 271 -2.70 -13.77 -6.46
N PRO A 272 -3.55 -14.80 -6.21
CA PRO A 272 -4.92 -14.64 -5.70
C PRO A 272 -5.06 -14.26 -4.21
N TRP A 273 -4.03 -13.66 -3.59
CA TRP A 273 -4.10 -13.23 -2.19
C TRP A 273 -5.08 -12.10 -1.95
N GLY A 274 -5.44 -11.30 -2.97
CA GLY A 274 -6.38 -10.18 -2.82
C GLY A 274 -7.71 -10.62 -2.20
N LYS A 275 -8.26 -11.75 -2.64
CA LYS A 275 -9.51 -12.29 -2.06
C LYS A 275 -9.34 -12.66 -0.58
N SER A 276 -8.24 -13.33 -0.24
CA SER A 276 -7.95 -13.75 1.13
C SER A 276 -7.70 -12.55 2.03
N ALA A 277 -6.87 -11.60 1.60
CA ALA A 277 -6.60 -10.38 2.33
C ALA A 277 -7.86 -9.51 2.52
N ARG A 278 -8.76 -9.43 1.51
CA ARG A 278 -10.04 -8.73 1.65
C ARG A 278 -10.91 -9.35 2.72
N LEU A 279 -11.09 -10.67 2.63
CA LEU A 279 -11.93 -11.38 3.56
C LEU A 279 -11.34 -11.37 4.97
N GLY A 280 -10.01 -11.41 5.10
CA GLY A 280 -9.31 -11.19 6.37
C GLY A 280 -9.65 -9.84 6.99
N PHE A 281 -9.63 -8.77 6.19
CA PHE A 281 -10.01 -7.43 6.62
C PHE A 281 -11.50 -7.33 7.01
N ASP A 282 -12.39 -7.88 6.19
CA ASP A 282 -13.83 -7.86 6.46
C ASP A 282 -14.18 -8.63 7.76
N LEU A 283 -13.51 -9.76 8.00
CA LEU A 283 -13.64 -10.53 9.25
C LEU A 283 -13.09 -9.76 10.45
N TYR A 284 -11.94 -9.09 10.30
CA TYR A 284 -11.40 -8.22 11.34
C TYR A 284 -12.38 -7.10 11.72
N ARG A 285 -13.00 -6.44 10.72
CA ARG A 285 -14.02 -5.41 10.95
C ARG A 285 -15.24 -5.93 11.71
N ARG A 286 -15.62 -7.19 11.46
CA ARG A 286 -16.71 -7.88 12.19
C ARG A 286 -16.28 -8.43 13.55
N ARG A 287 -15.03 -8.19 13.96
CA ARG A 287 -14.40 -8.73 15.18
C ARG A 287 -14.27 -10.26 15.19
N GLU A 288 -14.30 -10.89 14.02
CA GLU A 288 -14.10 -12.34 13.85
C GLU A 288 -12.61 -12.67 13.73
N MET A 289 -11.85 -12.47 14.81
CA MET A 289 -10.38 -12.48 14.81
C MET A 289 -9.76 -13.79 14.30
N GLN A 290 -10.32 -14.95 14.68
CA GLN A 290 -9.80 -16.26 14.25
C GLN A 290 -9.96 -16.47 12.74
N GLY A 291 -11.10 -16.04 12.20
CA GLY A 291 -11.33 -16.04 10.75
C GLY A 291 -10.36 -15.10 10.03
N ALA A 292 -10.12 -13.91 10.58
CA ALA A 292 -9.15 -12.97 10.04
C ALA A 292 -7.73 -13.54 10.03
N ILE A 293 -7.30 -14.16 11.14
CA ILE A 293 -5.97 -14.82 11.26
C ILE A 293 -5.82 -15.91 10.19
N TRP A 294 -6.82 -16.78 10.03
CA TRP A 294 -6.80 -17.82 9.00
C TRP A 294 -6.58 -17.23 7.60
N ARG A 295 -7.31 -16.17 7.28
CA ARG A 295 -7.24 -15.52 5.97
C ARG A 295 -5.91 -14.82 5.72
N TYR A 296 -5.29 -14.24 6.73
CA TYR A 296 -3.97 -13.64 6.57
C TYR A 296 -2.85 -14.69 6.54
N HIS A 297 -3.02 -15.87 7.14
CA HIS A 297 -2.12 -17.01 6.89
C HIS A 297 -2.20 -17.48 5.44
N GLU A 298 -3.42 -17.62 4.91
CA GLU A 298 -3.63 -17.94 3.49
C GLU A 298 -2.98 -16.88 2.59
N ALA A 299 -3.17 -15.59 2.88
CA ALA A 299 -2.56 -14.50 2.12
C ALA A 299 -1.01 -14.51 2.24
N HIS A 300 -0.47 -14.81 3.42
CA HIS A 300 0.98 -14.94 3.64
C HIS A 300 1.59 -16.07 2.81
N GLU A 301 0.97 -17.25 2.83
CA GLU A 301 1.39 -18.39 2.01
C GLU A 301 1.29 -18.09 0.51
N LEU A 302 0.37 -17.21 0.11
CA LEU A 302 0.26 -16.72 -1.26
C LEU A 302 1.25 -15.60 -1.61
N GLY A 303 2.04 -15.11 -0.65
CA GLY A 303 3.07 -14.08 -0.86
C GLY A 303 2.60 -12.64 -0.68
N TYR A 304 1.44 -12.40 -0.07
CA TYR A 304 0.99 -11.04 0.24
C TYR A 304 1.97 -10.34 1.21
N PRO A 305 2.67 -9.27 0.80
CA PRO A 305 3.78 -8.71 1.57
C PRO A 305 3.37 -8.15 2.94
N VAL A 306 2.14 -7.67 3.07
CA VAL A 306 1.59 -7.04 4.29
C VAL A 306 0.91 -8.07 5.20
N ALA A 307 0.79 -9.34 4.76
CA ALA A 307 0.13 -10.38 5.54
C ALA A 307 0.81 -10.61 6.89
N THR A 308 2.15 -10.59 6.93
CA THR A 308 2.93 -10.84 8.14
C THR A 308 2.73 -9.74 9.18
N GLY A 309 2.70 -8.47 8.77
CA GLY A 309 2.35 -7.35 9.64
C GLY A 309 0.92 -7.47 10.17
N ASN A 310 -0.03 -7.84 9.32
CA ASN A 310 -1.43 -8.04 9.74
C ASN A 310 -1.59 -9.21 10.73
N LEU A 311 -0.89 -10.33 10.49
CA LEU A 311 -0.85 -11.45 11.44
C LEU A 311 -0.24 -11.01 12.78
N ALA A 312 0.88 -10.29 12.75
CA ALA A 312 1.50 -9.75 13.95
C ALA A 312 0.55 -8.84 14.74
N TYR A 313 -0.21 -8.00 14.06
CA TYR A 313 -1.22 -7.15 14.68
C TYR A 313 -2.31 -8.00 15.36
N LEU A 314 -2.89 -8.96 14.64
CA LEU A 314 -3.97 -9.81 15.15
C LEU A 314 -3.51 -10.68 16.33
N TYR A 315 -2.32 -11.28 16.26
CA TYR A 315 -1.75 -12.02 17.39
C TYR A 315 -1.47 -11.14 18.60
N GLY A 316 -1.18 -9.86 18.39
CA GLY A 316 -1.10 -8.88 19.47
C GLY A 316 -2.45 -8.66 20.18
N LEU A 317 -3.56 -8.74 19.45
CA LEU A 317 -4.91 -8.58 20.00
C LEU A 317 -5.39 -9.84 20.73
N VAL A 318 -5.13 -11.03 20.20
CA VAL A 318 -5.63 -12.30 20.76
C VAL A 318 -4.68 -12.95 21.76
N GLY A 319 -3.49 -12.38 22.01
CA GLY A 319 -2.52 -12.89 22.97
C GLY A 319 -1.71 -14.10 22.46
N GLY A 320 -1.18 -14.04 21.24
CA GLY A 320 -0.30 -15.06 20.65
C GLY A 320 1.13 -14.59 20.37
N ASP A 321 1.87 -15.37 19.56
CA ASP A 321 3.29 -15.16 19.22
C ASP A 321 3.52 -14.01 18.23
N GLN A 322 3.04 -12.82 18.56
CA GLN A 322 3.18 -11.61 17.76
C GLN A 322 4.62 -11.33 17.32
N ALA A 323 5.60 -11.51 18.21
CA ALA A 323 7.00 -11.18 17.92
C ALA A 323 7.57 -12.02 16.77
N GLN A 324 7.14 -13.27 16.61
CA GLN A 324 7.58 -14.15 15.53
C GLN A 324 7.19 -13.59 14.15
N TYR A 325 6.00 -13.01 14.04
CA TYR A 325 5.50 -12.42 12.80
C TYR A 325 6.12 -11.06 12.54
N LEU A 326 6.33 -10.24 13.58
CA LEU A 326 7.00 -8.95 13.44
C LEU A 326 8.45 -9.09 12.93
N LEU A 327 9.16 -10.17 13.28
CA LEU A 327 10.51 -10.44 12.76
C LEU A 327 10.55 -10.65 11.24
N GLN A 328 9.41 -11.02 10.65
CA GLN A 328 9.26 -11.32 9.23
C GLN A 328 8.50 -10.22 8.47
N ALA A 329 7.94 -9.26 9.19
CA ALA A 329 7.22 -8.13 8.63
C ALA A 329 8.19 -7.18 7.90
N ALA A 330 7.79 -6.71 6.73
CA ALA A 330 8.58 -5.79 5.91
C ALA A 330 8.32 -4.31 6.28
N GLU A 331 7.24 -4.06 7.00
CA GLU A 331 6.78 -2.74 7.43
C GLU A 331 7.74 -2.11 8.45
N ILE A 332 8.04 -0.82 8.29
CA ILE A 332 8.97 -0.09 9.15
C ILE A 332 8.49 -0.06 10.62
N GLU A 333 7.18 -0.07 10.84
CA GLU A 333 6.55 -0.10 12.16
C GLU A 333 6.78 -1.42 12.90
N ALA A 334 7.19 -2.49 12.20
CA ALA A 334 7.48 -3.78 12.82
C ALA A 334 8.62 -3.67 13.83
N SER A 335 9.65 -2.88 13.52
CA SER A 335 10.76 -2.59 14.43
C SER A 335 10.26 -1.93 15.71
N LEU A 336 9.39 -0.93 15.62
CA LEU A 336 8.81 -0.25 16.79
C LEU A 336 8.02 -1.22 17.67
N ARG A 337 7.15 -2.03 17.06
CA ARG A 337 6.31 -3.01 17.77
C ARG A 337 7.13 -4.13 18.40
N LEU A 338 8.23 -4.57 17.78
CA LEU A 338 9.18 -5.51 18.39
C LEU A 338 9.83 -4.91 19.63
N GLY A 339 10.19 -3.62 19.57
CA GLY A 339 10.66 -2.87 20.71
C GLY A 339 9.68 -2.96 21.89
N ASP A 340 8.40 -2.71 21.62
CA ASP A 340 7.33 -2.83 22.63
C ASP A 340 7.19 -4.25 23.19
N CYS A 341 7.21 -5.28 22.32
CA CYS A 341 7.15 -6.68 22.76
C CYS A 341 8.25 -7.00 23.78
N TYR A 342 9.49 -6.62 23.50
CA TYR A 342 10.62 -6.85 24.41
C TYR A 342 10.61 -5.92 25.63
N TYR A 343 10.14 -4.68 25.51
CA TYR A 343 10.07 -3.76 26.65
C TYR A 343 9.05 -4.24 27.70
N TYR A 344 7.88 -4.72 27.25
CA TYR A 344 6.80 -5.18 28.12
C TYR A 344 6.81 -6.68 28.41
N GLY A 345 7.63 -7.48 27.72
CA GLY A 345 7.59 -8.95 27.81
C GLY A 345 6.27 -9.53 27.30
N LYS A 346 5.81 -9.08 26.14
CA LYS A 346 4.55 -9.49 25.50
C LYS A 346 4.78 -10.08 24.11
N GLY A 347 3.77 -10.77 23.57
CA GLY A 347 3.79 -11.26 22.19
C GLY A 347 4.70 -12.47 21.97
N GLY A 348 4.80 -13.35 22.98
CA GLY A 348 5.61 -14.58 22.92
C GLY A 348 7.08 -14.42 23.35
N VAL A 349 7.50 -13.23 23.80
CA VAL A 349 8.87 -12.97 24.27
C VAL A 349 8.92 -12.52 25.73
N THR A 350 10.03 -12.81 26.39
CA THR A 350 10.33 -12.31 27.74
C THR A 350 10.85 -10.87 27.68
N LYS A 351 10.67 -10.11 28.78
CA LYS A 351 11.21 -8.75 28.89
C LYS A 351 12.73 -8.73 28.64
N ASP A 352 13.19 -7.87 27.74
CA ASP A 352 14.60 -7.64 27.40
C ASP A 352 14.79 -6.20 26.93
N VAL A 353 15.18 -5.32 27.85
CA VAL A 353 15.27 -3.87 27.58
C VAL A 353 16.37 -3.54 26.57
N ARG A 354 17.45 -4.34 26.50
CA ARG A 354 18.53 -4.12 25.52
C ARG A 354 18.06 -4.40 24.11
N LYS A 355 17.31 -5.48 23.91
CA LYS A 355 16.66 -5.74 22.61
C LYS A 355 15.63 -4.67 22.28
N ALA A 356 14.83 -4.25 23.27
CA ALA A 356 13.88 -3.16 23.06
C ALA A 356 14.57 -1.89 22.55
N LEU A 357 15.67 -1.49 23.20
CA LEU A 357 16.48 -0.35 22.75
C LEU A 357 17.00 -0.55 21.32
N ALA A 358 17.55 -1.73 20.99
CA ALA A 358 18.05 -2.01 19.64
C ALA A 358 16.96 -1.88 18.55
N TYR A 359 15.73 -2.31 18.86
CA TYR A 359 14.61 -2.17 17.95
C TYR A 359 14.07 -0.74 17.86
N TYR A 360 14.06 0.02 18.98
CA TYR A 360 13.70 1.44 18.96
C TYR A 360 14.72 2.30 18.20
N THR A 361 16.02 2.02 18.35
CA THR A 361 17.06 2.73 17.57
C THR A 361 16.98 2.38 16.09
N LYS A 362 16.68 1.12 15.74
CA LYS A 362 16.37 0.74 14.36
C LYS A 362 15.16 1.49 13.82
N ALA A 363 14.03 1.51 14.56
CA ALA A 363 12.85 2.27 14.17
C ALA A 363 13.14 3.77 13.98
N SER A 364 13.99 4.36 14.82
CA SER A 364 14.46 5.74 14.65
C SER A 364 15.28 5.93 13.38
N ALA A 365 16.16 4.98 13.04
CA ALA A 365 16.95 5.01 11.81
C ALA A 365 16.06 4.86 10.56
N ASP A 366 15.00 4.06 10.67
CA ASP A 366 13.96 3.88 9.63
C ASP A 366 13.01 5.09 9.53
N GLY A 367 13.19 6.12 10.37
CA GLY A 367 12.48 7.40 10.28
C GLY A 367 11.27 7.56 11.22
N LEU A 368 11.03 6.62 12.13
CA LEU A 368 9.91 6.70 13.07
C LEU A 368 10.26 7.57 14.29
N SER A 369 9.56 8.72 14.43
CA SER A 369 9.75 9.65 15.55
C SER A 369 9.47 8.98 16.90
N ILE A 370 8.51 8.06 16.98
CA ILE A 370 8.18 7.29 18.18
C ILE A 370 9.35 6.38 18.59
N GLY A 371 10.03 5.77 17.61
CA GLY A 371 11.22 4.96 17.87
C GLY A 371 12.35 5.81 18.47
N ALA A 372 12.56 7.00 17.93
CA ALA A 372 13.52 7.97 18.46
C ALA A 372 13.14 8.37 19.90
N TYR A 373 11.88 8.72 20.14
CA TYR A 373 11.40 9.08 21.47
C TYR A 373 11.59 7.95 22.49
N ASN A 374 11.22 6.72 22.15
CA ASN A 374 11.34 5.56 23.05
C ASN A 374 12.81 5.24 23.37
N ALA A 375 13.72 5.37 22.40
CA ALA A 375 15.15 5.24 22.65
C ALA A 375 15.66 6.35 23.60
N GLY A 376 15.20 7.59 23.42
CA GLY A 376 15.49 8.71 24.30
C GLY A 376 15.02 8.45 25.74
N PHE A 377 13.80 7.93 25.88
CA PHE A 377 13.22 7.56 27.16
C PHE A 377 14.03 6.51 27.92
N LEU A 378 14.51 5.46 27.22
CA LEU A 378 15.36 4.43 27.82
C LEU A 378 16.71 4.98 28.29
N TYR A 379 17.32 5.90 27.53
CA TYR A 379 18.55 6.56 27.96
C TYR A 379 18.32 7.58 29.08
N GLU A 380 17.15 8.21 29.18
CA GLU A 380 16.87 9.15 30.27
C GLU A 380 16.81 8.43 31.63
N HIS A 381 16.11 7.29 31.69
CA HIS A 381 15.83 6.61 32.95
C HIS A 381 16.88 5.56 33.30
N GLY A 382 17.39 4.84 32.28
CA GLY A 382 18.11 3.59 32.48
C GLY A 382 17.18 2.50 33.04
N ASP A 383 17.18 1.32 32.42
CA ASP A 383 16.42 0.16 32.90
C ASP A 383 17.19 -1.12 32.56
N ASP A 384 17.14 -2.11 33.45
CA ASP A 384 17.63 -3.48 33.30
C ASP A 384 18.93 -3.63 32.47
N GLY A 385 20.01 -2.98 32.93
CA GLY A 385 21.34 -3.05 32.32
C GLY A 385 21.64 -2.00 31.24
N ILE A 386 20.78 -0.99 31.07
CA ILE A 386 21.08 0.24 30.33
C ILE A 386 21.42 1.35 31.33
N THR A 387 22.62 1.93 31.21
CA THR A 387 23.01 3.10 31.99
C THR A 387 22.33 4.35 31.47
N ALA A 388 21.75 5.15 32.36
CA ALA A 388 21.19 6.45 32.01
C ALA A 388 22.28 7.38 31.41
N ASP A 389 21.95 8.05 30.31
CA ASP A 389 22.80 8.99 29.59
C ASP A 389 21.94 10.15 29.05
N ALA A 390 21.96 11.26 29.78
CA ALA A 390 21.17 12.45 29.47
C ALA A 390 21.53 13.08 28.10
N ASN A 391 22.79 12.94 27.66
CA ASN A 391 23.22 13.49 26.37
C ASN A 391 22.66 12.66 25.22
N ARG A 392 22.66 11.32 25.35
CA ARG A 392 22.00 10.45 24.37
C ARG A 392 20.49 10.65 24.38
N ALA A 393 19.87 10.73 25.55
CA ALA A 393 18.45 10.98 25.69
C ALA A 393 18.02 12.25 24.95
N ARG A 394 18.73 13.37 25.19
CA ARG A 394 18.51 14.65 24.50
C ARG A 394 18.59 14.51 22.99
N ARG A 395 19.65 13.87 22.47
CA ARG A 395 19.84 13.69 21.02
C ARG A 395 18.69 12.91 20.38
N TYR A 396 18.20 11.86 21.04
CA TYR A 396 17.07 11.08 20.54
C TYR A 396 15.74 11.84 20.61
N TYR A 397 15.55 12.69 21.62
CA TYR A 397 14.39 13.59 21.69
C TYR A 397 14.42 14.67 20.61
N GLU A 398 15.57 15.29 20.36
CA GLU A 398 15.76 16.24 19.25
C GLU A 398 15.53 15.55 17.89
N ARG A 399 16.05 14.33 17.71
CA ARG A 399 15.79 13.49 16.54
C ARG A 399 14.29 13.22 16.32
N ALA A 400 13.51 13.00 17.39
CA ALA A 400 12.07 12.79 17.27
C ALA A 400 11.37 14.02 16.66
N LEU A 401 11.80 15.23 17.02
CA LEU A 401 11.30 16.48 16.44
C LEU A 401 11.70 16.65 14.97
N GLU A 402 12.92 16.27 14.62
CA GLU A 402 13.38 16.31 13.22
C GLU A 402 12.56 15.37 12.32
N LEU A 403 12.21 14.19 12.85
CA LEU A 403 11.44 13.18 12.12
C LEU A 403 9.96 13.52 12.00
N SER A 404 9.39 14.23 12.98
CA SER A 404 7.98 14.62 12.98
C SER A 404 7.75 15.96 13.69
N PRO A 405 7.87 17.10 12.98
CA PRO A 405 7.62 18.42 13.54
C PRO A 405 6.12 18.71 13.62
N SER A 406 5.43 18.10 14.59
CA SER A 406 4.01 18.34 14.88
C SER A 406 3.79 18.92 16.28
N PRO A 407 2.69 19.66 16.52
CA PRO A 407 2.36 20.16 17.86
C PRO A 407 2.37 19.08 18.94
N GLU A 408 1.95 17.87 18.61
CA GLU A 408 1.92 16.71 19.50
C GLU A 408 3.35 16.28 19.88
N THR A 409 4.23 16.14 18.88
CA THR A 409 5.63 15.75 19.12
C THR A 409 6.38 16.84 19.89
N TYR A 410 6.15 18.12 19.56
CA TYR A 410 6.72 19.26 20.30
C TYR A 410 6.34 19.21 21.78
N LEU A 411 5.05 19.05 22.09
CA LEU A 411 4.57 19.01 23.46
C LEU A 411 5.27 17.91 24.26
N VAL A 412 5.28 16.68 23.73
CA VAL A 412 5.82 15.53 24.44
C VAL A 412 7.35 15.65 24.62
N VAL A 413 8.08 16.07 23.59
CA VAL A 413 9.53 16.23 23.66
C VAL A 413 9.93 17.36 24.62
N TYR A 414 9.29 18.54 24.53
CA TYR A 414 9.65 19.65 25.41
C TYR A 414 9.34 19.35 26.88
N LEU A 415 8.25 18.65 27.17
CA LEU A 415 7.96 18.18 28.53
C LEU A 415 9.04 17.21 29.03
N SER A 416 9.50 16.28 28.20
CA SER A 416 10.59 15.35 28.56
C SER A 416 11.93 16.07 28.76
N LEU A 417 12.28 17.03 27.90
CA LEU A 417 13.49 17.85 28.06
C LEU A 417 13.43 18.73 29.31
N ALA A 418 12.28 19.30 29.63
CA ALA A 418 12.06 20.08 30.86
C ALA A 418 12.12 19.19 32.10
N ARG A 419 11.53 17.98 32.06
CA ARG A 419 11.65 16.99 33.14
C ARG A 419 13.11 16.65 33.42
N MET A 420 13.89 16.39 32.36
CA MET A 420 15.29 16.02 32.49
C MET A 420 16.15 17.18 33.02
N SER A 421 15.86 18.44 32.63
CA SER A 421 16.58 19.61 33.15
C SER A 421 16.27 19.92 34.62
N LEU A 422 15.07 19.56 35.08
CA LEU A 422 14.63 19.71 36.47
C LEU A 422 15.08 18.55 37.38
N GLY A 423 15.72 17.50 36.83
CA GLY A 423 16.23 16.37 37.61
C GLY A 423 15.14 15.49 38.24
N LEU A 424 13.93 15.49 37.67
CA LEU A 424 12.76 14.74 38.17
C LEU A 424 12.77 13.25 37.74
N THR A 425 13.94 12.62 37.68
CA THR A 425 14.15 11.30 37.04
C THR A 425 13.87 10.10 37.96
N SER A 426 13.58 10.29 39.25
CA SER A 426 13.39 9.19 40.20
C SER A 426 11.97 8.59 40.15
N TRP A 427 11.82 7.48 39.42
CA TRP A 427 10.72 6.54 39.62
C TRP A 427 11.11 5.49 40.66
N SER A 428 10.39 5.40 41.79
CA SER A 428 10.42 4.21 42.64
C SER A 428 9.26 3.29 42.28
N THR A 429 9.54 2.14 41.68
CA THR A 429 8.56 1.13 41.23
C THR A 429 7.87 0.35 42.37
N SER A 430 8.07 0.72 43.64
CA SER A 430 7.62 -0.08 44.79
C SER A 430 6.15 0.09 45.19
N ARG A 431 5.34 0.86 44.46
CA ARG A 431 3.88 0.95 44.69
C ARG A 431 3.11 1.14 43.38
N LEU A 432 2.98 0.09 42.60
CA LEU A 432 1.91 -0.04 41.63
C LEU A 432 1.21 -1.37 41.90
N VAL A 433 0.10 -1.30 42.64
CA VAL A 433 -0.90 -2.37 42.63
C VAL A 433 -1.58 -2.29 41.25
N PRO A 434 -1.73 -3.39 40.51
CA PRO A 434 -2.43 -3.37 39.24
C PRO A 434 -3.89 -2.95 39.49
N VAL A 435 -4.33 -1.87 38.87
CA VAL A 435 -5.77 -1.54 38.82
C VAL A 435 -6.39 -2.50 37.81
N THR A 436 -7.20 -3.44 38.31
CA THR A 436 -8.12 -4.24 37.50
C THR A 436 -9.42 -3.46 37.28
N ASP A 437 -10.14 -3.76 36.19
CA ASP A 437 -11.28 -2.99 35.67
C ASP A 437 -12.46 -2.73 36.65
N ASP A 438 -12.49 -3.34 37.83
CA ASP A 438 -13.58 -3.17 38.82
C ASP A 438 -13.48 -1.91 39.71
N ASP A 439 -12.33 -1.22 39.77
CA ASP A 439 -12.13 -0.11 40.73
C ASP A 439 -12.57 1.29 40.21
N ALA A 440 -13.20 1.36 39.04
CA ALA A 440 -13.57 2.63 38.38
C ALA A 440 -14.68 3.45 39.09
N THR A 441 -15.25 2.98 40.20
CA THR A 441 -16.43 3.61 40.83
C THR A 441 -16.20 4.34 42.14
N THR A 442 -14.96 4.43 42.65
CA THR A 442 -14.67 5.08 43.94
C THR A 442 -13.56 6.12 43.87
N ILE A 443 -13.80 7.21 43.14
CA ILE A 443 -13.05 8.47 43.31
C ILE A 443 -14.04 9.59 43.64
N GLY A 444 -14.68 9.44 44.80
CA GLY A 444 -15.45 10.50 45.45
C GLY A 444 -14.78 10.85 46.77
N ALA A 445 -14.34 12.11 46.88
CA ALA A 445 -13.87 12.80 48.08
C ALA A 445 -12.42 12.54 48.54
N MET A 446 -11.48 13.44 48.17
CA MET A 446 -10.41 13.95 49.06
C MET A 446 -10.01 15.40 48.69
N PRO A 447 -9.58 16.24 49.66
CA PRO A 447 -9.48 17.70 49.52
C PRO A 447 -8.15 18.20 48.93
N PHE A 448 -8.20 19.43 48.41
CA PHE A 448 -7.15 20.15 47.68
C PHE A 448 -5.79 20.26 48.40
N GLY A 449 -4.71 19.97 47.67
CA GLY A 449 -3.32 20.19 48.11
C GLY A 449 -2.27 20.01 47.01
N THR A 450 -1.88 21.14 46.38
CA THR A 450 -0.63 21.43 45.65
C THR A 450 -0.37 20.77 44.27
N VAL A 451 -0.05 21.65 43.31
CA VAL A 451 0.43 21.54 41.92
C VAL A 451 1.28 20.29 41.56
N ALA A 452 1.91 19.63 42.54
CA ALA A 452 2.64 18.39 42.37
C ALA A 452 1.75 17.20 41.93
N THR A 453 0.49 17.14 42.37
CA THR A 453 -0.47 16.09 41.96
C THR A 453 -1.01 16.30 40.53
N ALA A 454 -1.12 17.55 40.08
CA ALA A 454 -1.51 17.85 38.69
C ALA A 454 -0.37 17.55 37.70
N LEU A 455 0.89 17.80 38.08
CA LEU A 455 2.06 17.38 37.30
C LEU A 455 2.24 15.86 37.31
N THR A 456 1.96 15.16 38.41
CA THR A 456 1.98 13.68 38.39
C THR A 456 0.84 13.08 37.57
N ALA A 457 -0.36 13.67 37.59
CA ALA A 457 -1.45 13.25 36.69
C ALA A 457 -1.10 13.49 35.21
N ALA A 458 -0.47 14.62 34.88
CA ALA A 458 0.04 14.88 33.53
C ALA A 458 1.28 14.03 33.18
N MET A 459 2.08 13.58 34.15
CA MET A 459 3.25 12.71 33.97
C MET A 459 2.89 11.23 33.86
N VAL A 460 1.78 10.78 34.45
CA VAL A 460 1.18 9.47 34.17
C VAL A 460 0.59 9.45 32.75
N VAL A 461 0.05 10.57 32.28
CA VAL A 461 -0.38 10.74 30.87
C VAL A 461 0.81 10.68 29.88
N GLY A 462 2.03 10.92 30.36
CA GLY A 462 3.27 10.69 29.59
C GLY A 462 3.68 9.21 29.44
N MET A 463 2.99 8.28 30.11
CA MET A 463 3.14 6.85 29.82
C MET A 463 2.45 6.54 28.49
N THR A 464 3.30 6.36 27.49
CA THR A 464 3.01 5.92 26.12
C THR A 464 2.42 7.00 25.20
N MET A 465 3.05 7.18 24.04
CA MET A 465 2.35 7.68 22.84
C MET A 465 1.15 6.78 22.43
N ARG A 466 0.77 5.75 23.20
CA ARG A 466 -0.49 5.02 23.05
C ARG A 466 -1.68 5.70 23.76
N PHE A 467 -1.50 6.52 24.79
CA PHE A 467 -2.64 7.09 25.55
C PHE A 467 -3.25 8.38 24.96
N TRP A 468 -2.76 8.87 23.83
CA TRP A 468 -3.45 9.88 23.00
C TRP A 468 -4.23 9.30 21.82
N ARG A 469 -4.34 7.97 21.73
CA ARG A 469 -5.34 7.28 20.89
C ARG A 469 -6.70 7.37 21.61
N ARG A 470 -7.39 8.51 21.47
CA ARG A 470 -8.62 8.80 22.23
C ARG A 470 -9.76 7.80 21.91
N SER A 471 -10.45 7.43 23.00
CA SER A 471 -11.91 7.29 23.18
C SER A 471 -12.77 6.93 21.97
#